data_AF-A0A3S4HZC0-F1
#
_entry.id   AF-A0A3S4HZC0-F1
#
_cell.length_a   1.000
_cell.length_b   1.000
_cell.length_c   1.000
_cell.angle_alpha   90.00
_cell.angle_beta   90.00
_cell.angle_gamma   90.00
#
_symmetry.space_group_name_H-M   'P 1'
#
loop_
_entity.id
_entity.type
_entity.pdbx_description
1 polymer ?
#
loop_
_entity_poly.entity_id
_entity_poly.type
_entity_poly.pdbx_seq_one_letter_code
_entity_poly.pdbx_strand_id
1 'polypeptide(L)'
;MVFLDEFKNKEGDPMGVIIQKKDGGYLYTTTDIACAKYRYETLHADRVLYYIDSRQHQHLMQAWTIVRKAGYVPDSVPLEHHMFGMMLGKDGKPFKNSRGRYGETGGPAG
;
A
#
# COMPACT_ATOMS: atom_id res chain seq x y z
N MET A 1 14.35 -10.74 -0.61
CA MET A 1 13.25 -10.55 0.37
C MET A 1 13.81 -9.85 1.60
N VAL A 2 12.98 -9.20 2.39
CA VAL A 2 13.35 -8.50 3.63
C VAL A 2 12.53 -9.09 4.78
N PHE A 3 13.17 -9.41 5.90
CA PHE A 3 12.48 -9.90 7.09
C PHE A 3 12.14 -8.74 8.02
N LEU A 4 10.90 -8.69 8.47
CA LEU A 4 10.39 -7.66 9.38
C LEU A 4 9.96 -8.32 10.69
N ASP A 5 10.48 -7.84 11.81
CA ASP A 5 10.15 -8.36 13.14
C ASP A 5 8.77 -7.90 13.61
N GLU A 6 8.32 -6.75 13.10
CA GLU A 6 7.04 -6.09 13.39
C GLU A 6 5.84 -6.88 12.87
N PHE A 7 6.07 -7.81 11.93
CA PHE A 7 5.03 -8.63 11.32
C PHE A 7 5.39 -10.10 11.48
N LYS A 8 4.40 -10.93 11.81
CA LYS A 8 4.60 -12.39 11.94
C LYS A 8 3.89 -13.14 10.82
N ASN A 9 4.52 -14.21 10.33
CA ASN A 9 3.87 -15.14 9.42
C ASN A 9 2.89 -16.05 10.21
N LYS A 10 2.28 -17.02 9.51
CA LYS A 10 1.33 -17.96 10.14
C LYS A 10 1.96 -18.88 11.20
N GLU A 11 3.28 -19.04 11.15
CA GLU A 11 4.07 -19.89 12.06
C GLU A 11 4.59 -19.12 13.28
N GLY A 12 4.37 -17.79 13.33
CA GLY A 12 4.83 -16.91 14.41
C GLY A 12 6.22 -16.32 14.18
N ASP A 13 6.88 -16.66 13.08
CA ASP A 13 8.22 -16.17 12.73
C ASP A 13 8.18 -14.79 12.06
N PRO A 14 9.29 -14.02 12.06
CA PRO A 14 9.39 -12.76 11.34
C PRO A 14 8.93 -12.88 9.87
N MET A 15 8.10 -11.94 9.43
CA MET A 15 7.50 -12.00 8.11
C MET A 15 8.53 -11.67 7.03
N GLY A 16 8.69 -12.59 6.08
CA GLY A 16 9.48 -12.38 4.87
C GLY A 16 8.71 -11.63 3.79
N VAL A 17 9.01 -10.35 3.61
CA VAL A 17 8.42 -9.50 2.56
C VAL A 17 9.23 -9.62 1.26
N ILE A 18 8.58 -10.11 0.20
CA ILE A 18 9.23 -10.29 -1.11
C ILE A 18 9.21 -8.95 -1.86
N ILE A 19 10.39 -8.39 -2.12
CA ILE A 19 10.58 -7.16 -2.92
C ILE A 19 11.14 -7.44 -4.33
N GLN A 20 11.53 -8.68 -4.61
CA GLN A 20 11.92 -9.16 -5.92
C GLN A 20 11.76 -10.67 -5.94
N LYS A 21 11.14 -11.20 -7.00
CA LYS A 21 10.99 -12.63 -7.24
C LYS A 21 12.29 -13.23 -7.76
N LYS A 22 12.42 -14.57 -7.68
CA LYS A 22 13.61 -15.29 -8.17
C LYS A 22 13.83 -15.14 -9.68
N ASP A 23 12.76 -14.92 -10.44
CA ASP A 23 12.79 -14.68 -11.89
C ASP A 23 13.16 -13.22 -12.26
N GLY A 24 13.50 -12.40 -11.26
CA GLY A 24 13.86 -10.99 -11.45
C GLY A 24 12.67 -10.03 -11.44
N GLY A 25 11.43 -10.53 -11.45
CA GLY A 25 10.22 -9.71 -11.45
C GLY A 25 10.00 -8.94 -10.14
N TYR A 26 9.58 -7.69 -10.26
CA TYR A 26 9.20 -6.85 -9.12
C TYR A 26 7.71 -7.01 -8.76
N LEU A 27 7.37 -6.61 -7.53
CA LEU A 27 6.04 -6.72 -6.94
C LEU A 27 5.53 -5.32 -6.54
N TYR A 28 4.25 -5.22 -6.18
CA TYR A 28 3.67 -3.96 -5.71
C TYR A 28 4.44 -3.34 -4.54
N THR A 29 4.92 -4.16 -3.59
CA THR A 29 5.76 -3.68 -2.49
C THR A 29 7.00 -2.94 -2.96
N THR A 30 7.65 -3.40 -4.04
CA THR A 30 8.82 -2.73 -4.61
C THR A 30 8.45 -1.33 -5.10
N THR A 31 7.33 -1.23 -5.81
CA THR A 31 6.81 0.04 -6.31
C THR A 31 6.43 0.98 -5.16
N ASP A 32 5.80 0.48 -4.09
CA ASP A 32 5.42 1.29 -2.93
C ASP A 32 6.65 1.88 -2.20
N ILE A 33 7.71 1.08 -2.05
CA ILE A 33 8.99 1.54 -1.47
C ILE A 33 9.59 2.64 -2.35
N ALA A 34 9.69 2.39 -3.66
CA ALA A 34 10.23 3.36 -4.60
C ALA A 34 9.41 4.65 -4.64
N CYS A 35 8.08 4.53 -4.55
CA CYS A 35 7.15 5.65 -4.58
C CYS A 35 7.32 6.56 -3.35
N ALA A 36 7.42 5.98 -2.14
CA ALA A 36 7.65 6.75 -0.92
C ALA A 36 9.02 7.47 -0.96
N LYS A 37 10.08 6.76 -1.35
CA LYS A 37 11.42 7.33 -1.52
C LYS A 37 11.41 8.49 -2.51
N TYR A 38 10.81 8.30 -3.68
CA TYR A 38 10.73 9.33 -4.71
C TYR A 38 9.96 10.58 -4.25
N ARG A 39 8.84 10.40 -3.53
CA ARG A 39 8.04 11.52 -3.01
C ARG A 39 8.82 12.37 -2.02
N TYR A 40 9.68 11.75 -1.20
CA TYR A 40 10.52 12.50 -0.26
C TYR A 40 11.74 13.11 -0.95
N GLU A 41 12.56 12.30 -1.62
CA GLU A 41 13.84 12.76 -2.17
C GLU A 41 13.69 13.70 -3.36
N THR A 42 12.73 13.43 -4.24
CA THR A 42 12.56 14.17 -5.50
C THR A 42 11.49 15.24 -5.40
N LEU A 43 10.35 14.92 -4.78
CA LEU A 43 9.24 15.87 -4.66
C LEU A 43 9.27 16.70 -3.38
N HIS A 44 10.23 16.43 -2.48
CA HIS A 44 10.41 17.15 -1.21
C HIS A 44 9.13 17.19 -0.36
N ALA A 45 8.38 16.08 -0.33
CA ALA A 45 7.15 16.01 0.43
C ALA A 45 7.43 16.06 1.95
N ASP A 46 6.79 17.00 2.63
CA ASP A 46 6.79 17.08 4.10
C ASP A 46 5.76 16.13 4.74
N ARG A 47 4.79 15.67 3.95
CA ARG A 47 3.71 14.75 4.37
C ARG A 47 3.14 14.03 3.15
N VAL A 48 2.84 12.73 3.29
CA VAL A 48 2.28 11.93 2.19
C VAL A 48 0.99 11.24 2.63
N LEU A 49 -0.11 11.52 1.91
CA LEU A 49 -1.43 10.94 2.16
C LEU A 49 -1.75 9.88 1.12
N TYR A 50 -2.12 8.69 1.58
CA TYR A 50 -2.53 7.57 0.75
C TYR A 50 -4.02 7.28 0.99
N TYR A 51 -4.86 7.66 0.03
CA TYR A 51 -6.28 7.27 0.02
C TYR A 51 -6.42 5.91 -0.67
N ILE A 52 -6.42 4.84 0.12
CA ILE A 52 -6.40 3.46 -0.38
C ILE A 52 -7.45 2.62 0.38
N ASP A 53 -7.99 1.58 -0.27
CA ASP A 53 -8.90 0.63 0.36
C ASP A 53 -8.27 -0.04 1.59
N SER A 54 -9.03 -0.16 2.68
CA SER A 54 -8.54 -0.70 3.96
C SER A 54 -7.95 -2.10 3.87
N ARG A 55 -8.34 -2.91 2.87
CA ARG A 55 -7.78 -4.26 2.63
C ARG A 55 -6.28 -4.24 2.27
N GLN A 56 -5.75 -3.11 1.81
CA GLN A 56 -4.33 -2.95 1.46
C GLN A 56 -3.47 -2.48 2.63
N HIS A 57 -4.06 -2.24 3.81
CA HIS A 57 -3.36 -1.66 4.95
C HIS A 57 -2.08 -2.41 5.31
N GLN A 58 -2.13 -3.75 5.41
CA GLN A 58 -0.97 -4.55 5.80
C GLN A 58 0.18 -4.46 4.78
N HIS A 59 -0.12 -4.46 3.48
CA HIS A 59 0.89 -4.32 2.42
C HIS A 59 1.60 -2.97 2.50
N LEU A 60 0.83 -1.88 2.70
CA LEU A 60 1.38 -0.53 2.87
C LEU A 60 2.27 -0.44 4.11
N MET A 61 1.82 -0.96 5.26
CA MET A 61 2.60 -0.89 6.50
C MET A 61 3.93 -1.66 6.37
N GLN A 62 3.94 -2.80 5.69
CA GLN A 62 5.18 -3.54 5.41
C GLN A 62 6.14 -2.75 4.55
N ALA A 63 5.65 -2.19 3.43
CA ALA A 63 6.47 -1.36 2.55
C ALA A 63 7.04 -0.15 3.31
N TRP A 64 6.22 0.54 4.11
CA TRP A 64 6.67 1.71 4.87
C TRP A 64 7.63 1.36 6.00
N THR A 65 7.46 0.21 6.64
CA THR A 65 8.44 -0.29 7.62
C THR A 65 9.80 -0.49 6.97
N ILE A 66 9.84 -1.04 5.75
CA ILE A 66 11.09 -1.15 4.97
C ILE A 66 11.64 0.24 4.63
N VAL A 67 10.79 1.17 4.21
CA VAL A 67 11.18 2.56 3.91
C VAL A 67 11.83 3.24 5.12
N ARG A 68 11.27 3.07 6.33
CA ARG A 68 11.84 3.61 7.57
C ARG A 68 13.17 2.95 7.92
N LYS A 69 13.22 1.61 7.93
CA LYS A 69 14.45 0.87 8.24
C LYS A 69 15.58 1.17 7.26
N ALA A 70 15.26 1.43 6.00
CA ALA A 70 16.24 1.81 4.97
C ALA A 70 16.64 3.29 5.01
N GLY A 71 16.00 4.12 5.85
CA GLY A 71 16.26 5.56 5.93
C GLY A 71 15.83 6.35 4.70
N TYR A 72 14.93 5.81 3.86
CA TYR A 72 14.48 6.47 2.64
C TYR A 72 13.53 7.65 2.89
N VAL A 73 12.78 7.60 3.99
CA VAL A 73 11.94 8.72 4.43
C VAL A 73 12.10 8.85 5.95
N PRO A 74 12.46 10.03 6.48
CA PRO A 74 12.64 10.23 7.92
C PRO A 74 11.31 10.18 8.68
N ASP A 75 11.33 9.75 9.93
CA ASP A 75 10.12 9.62 10.77
C ASP A 75 9.34 10.94 10.94
N SER A 76 10.01 12.08 10.76
CA SER A 76 9.39 13.41 10.77
C SER A 76 8.43 13.66 9.60
N VAL A 77 8.55 12.93 8.49
CA VAL A 77 7.64 13.02 7.33
C VAL A 77 6.60 11.92 7.44
N PRO A 78 5.35 12.22 7.83
CA PRO A 78 4.32 11.21 8.00
C PRO A 78 3.88 10.59 6.67
N LEU A 79 3.79 9.26 6.65
CA LEU A 79 3.15 8.47 5.61
C LEU A 79 1.81 7.98 6.19
N GLU A 80 0.70 8.43 5.64
CA GLU A 80 -0.62 8.24 6.24
C GLU A 80 -1.57 7.45 5.35
N HIS A 81 -2.13 6.37 5.90
CA HIS A 81 -3.15 5.58 5.22
C HIS A 81 -4.55 6.11 5.57
N HIS A 82 -5.05 7.02 4.73
CA HIS A 82 -6.42 7.53 4.80
C HIS A 82 -7.36 6.50 4.17
N MET A 83 -7.64 5.45 4.92
CA MET A 83 -8.31 4.28 4.39
C MET A 83 -9.81 4.49 4.17
N PHE A 84 -10.34 3.88 3.11
CA PHE A 84 -11.79 3.79 2.88
C PHE A 84 -12.25 2.33 2.77
N GLY A 85 -13.52 2.10 3.12
CA GLY A 85 -14.15 0.78 3.01
C GLY A 85 -14.68 0.50 1.60
N MET A 86 -15.22 -0.71 1.41
CA MET A 86 -15.85 -1.07 0.15
C MET A 86 -17.14 -0.27 -0.08
N MET A 87 -17.35 0.16 -1.32
CA MET A 87 -18.67 0.64 -1.73
C MET A 87 -19.63 -0.54 -1.79
N LEU A 88 -20.73 -0.46 -1.02
CA LEU A 88 -21.77 -1.47 -0.99
C LEU A 88 -22.97 -1.03 -1.82
N GLY A 89 -23.61 -1.98 -2.51
CA GLY A 89 -24.90 -1.81 -3.13
C GLY A 89 -26.03 -1.77 -2.11
N LYS A 90 -27.26 -1.53 -2.57
CA LYS A 90 -28.47 -1.56 -1.71
C LYS A 90 -28.69 -2.92 -1.03
N ASP A 91 -28.11 -3.97 -1.59
CA ASP A 91 -28.15 -5.34 -1.08
C ASP A 91 -27.03 -5.66 -0.08
N GLY A 92 -26.20 -4.68 0.30
CA GLY A 92 -25.08 -4.85 1.22
C GLY A 92 -23.89 -5.62 0.62
N LYS A 93 -23.92 -5.95 -0.67
CA LYS A 93 -22.83 -6.64 -1.38
C LYS A 93 -21.92 -5.62 -2.08
N PRO A 94 -20.69 -6.00 -2.46
CA PRO A 94 -19.81 -5.10 -3.22
C PRO A 94 -20.51 -4.54 -4.45
N PHE A 95 -20.44 -3.21 -4.62
CA PHE A 95 -21.15 -2.51 -5.68
C PHE A 95 -20.73 -3.04 -7.07
N LYS A 96 -21.73 -3.42 -7.86
CA LYS A 96 -21.59 -3.83 -9.25
C LYS A 96 -22.54 -3.01 -10.10
N ASN A 97 -22.10 -2.63 -11.30
CA ASN A 97 -23.02 -2.00 -12.26
C ASN A 97 -24.07 -3.00 -12.76
N SER A 98 -25.07 -2.52 -13.51
CA SER A 98 -26.17 -3.34 -14.07
C SER A 98 -25.71 -4.49 -14.98
N ARG A 99 -24.44 -4.50 -15.41
CA ARG A 99 -23.79 -5.56 -16.20
C ARG A 99 -22.96 -6.52 -15.34
N GLY A 100 -23.06 -6.43 -14.01
CA GLY A 100 -22.36 -7.30 -13.06
C GLY A 100 -20.86 -7.05 -12.93
N ARG A 101 -20.33 -6.00 -13.55
CA ARG A 101 -18.91 -5.62 -13.43
C ARG A 101 -18.71 -4.78 -12.18
N TYR A 102 -17.59 -5.00 -11.47
CA TYR A 102 -17.17 -4.10 -10.40
C TYR A 102 -17.08 -2.68 -10.96
N GLY A 103 -17.67 -1.72 -10.26
CA GLY A 103 -17.75 -0.34 -10.74
C GLY A 103 -16.35 0.21 -11.01
N GLU A 104 -16.04 0.49 -12.28
CA GLU A 104 -15.03 1.48 -12.62
C GLU A 104 -15.47 2.80 -11.98
N THR A 105 -14.60 3.41 -11.19
CA THR A 105 -14.84 4.70 -10.56
C THR A 105 -14.96 5.75 -11.66
N GLY A 106 -16.18 6.03 -12.10
CA GLY A 106 -16.49 7.23 -12.86
C GLY A 106 -16.32 8.44 -11.95
N GLY A 107 -15.10 8.96 -11.87
CA GLY A 107 -14.88 10.33 -11.40
C GLY A 107 -15.54 11.29 -12.41
N PRO A 108 -16.15 12.41 -11.95
CA PRO A 108 -16.66 13.40 -12.88
C PRO A 108 -15.48 13.97 -13.67
N ALA A 109 -15.59 13.96 -14.99
CA ALA A 109 -14.76 14.81 -15.84
C ALA A 109 -15.15 16.26 -15.53
N GLY A 110 -14.35 16.93 -14.71
CA GLY A 110 -14.34 18.38 -14.57
C GLY A 110 -13.32 19.00 -15.51
#